data_AF-A0A9P3K2G7-F1
#
_entry.id   AF-A0A9P3K2G7-F1
#
_cell.length_a   1.000
_cell.length_b   1.000
_cell.length_c   1.000
_cell.angle_alpha   90.00
_cell.angle_beta   90.00
_cell.angle_gamma   90.00
#
_symmetry.space_group_name_H-M   'P 1'
#
loop_
_entity.id
_entity.type
_entity.pdbx_description
1 polymer ?
#
loop_
_entity_poly.entity_id
_entity_poly.type
_entity_poly.pdbx_seq_one_letter_code
_entity_poly.pdbx_strand_id
1 'polypeptide(L)'
;VVATAISYFRRVYVKKSFADLDPRLAAPAALYVAAKAEECTVQALKLVHRMKSHACMCGHGAMGYEVKDVLQMEMRLLQALSFNLIVFHPYRPLTTYLDDVSKTLNLSANVKEDFAQMAWSMLNDSLKTDLSLCHPPFLIAIACMHLVAVMRHVDLNPWLEGLRIDMHQVRAVSSSLLDLYENFSSLSEDQISAAVGKLPMRLP
;
A
#
# COMPACT_ATOMS: atom_id res chain seq x y z
N VAL A 1 -7.97 5.79 1.85
CA VAL A 1 -8.20 4.93 3.04
C VAL A 1 -7.29 3.70 3.06
N VAL A 2 -7.39 2.78 2.08
CA VAL A 2 -6.63 1.51 2.11
C VAL A 2 -5.11 1.73 2.11
N ALA A 3 -4.60 2.61 1.25
CA ALA A 3 -3.16 2.94 1.22
C ALA A 3 -2.66 3.52 2.56
N THR A 4 -3.47 4.33 3.23
CA THR A 4 -3.17 4.85 4.58
C THR A 4 -3.13 3.73 5.61
N ALA A 5 -4.09 2.80 5.57
CA ALA A 5 -4.11 1.64 6.46
C ALA A 5 -2.85 0.77 6.29
N ILE A 6 -2.44 0.51 5.05
CA ILE A 6 -1.20 -0.23 4.73
C ILE A 6 0.03 0.54 5.27
N SER A 7 0.07 1.85 5.08
CA SER A 7 1.16 2.71 5.59
C SER A 7 1.24 2.68 7.12
N TYR A 8 0.10 2.72 7.82
CA TYR A 8 0.06 2.57 9.27
C TYR A 8 0.56 1.21 9.72
N PHE A 9 0.07 0.13 9.10
CA PHE A 9 0.50 -1.23 9.41
C PHE A 9 2.02 -1.35 9.27
N ARG A 10 2.57 -0.94 8.13
CA ARG A 10 4.02 -0.96 7.86
C ARG A 10 4.80 -0.13 8.89
N ARG A 11 4.39 1.11 9.17
CA ARG A 11 5.04 1.98 10.18
C ARG A 11 5.05 1.39 11.59
N VAL A 12 3.99 0.69 11.98
CA VAL A 12 3.89 0.06 13.31
C VAL A 12 4.87 -1.12 13.40
N TYR A 13 4.93 -1.98 12.39
CA TYR A 13 5.81 -3.17 12.42
C TYR A 13 7.28 -2.88 12.13
N VAL A 14 7.63 -1.66 11.73
CA VAL A 14 9.02 -1.17 11.82
C VAL A 14 9.46 -0.99 13.28
N LYS A 15 8.53 -0.69 14.20
CA LYS A 15 8.82 -0.40 15.61
C LYS A 15 8.42 -1.52 16.58
N LYS A 16 7.53 -2.41 16.17
CA LYS A 16 6.90 -3.43 17.03
C LYS A 16 7.04 -4.81 16.40
N SER A 17 7.20 -5.83 17.23
CA SER A 17 7.23 -7.22 16.77
C SER A 17 5.82 -7.71 16.40
N PHE A 18 5.74 -8.62 15.42
CA PHE A 18 4.52 -9.40 15.14
C PHE A 18 4.04 -10.24 16.33
N ALA A 19 4.91 -10.51 17.30
CA ALA A 19 4.53 -11.18 18.55
C ALA A 19 3.85 -10.25 19.58
N ASP A 20 4.05 -8.93 19.47
CA ASP A 20 3.49 -7.96 20.41
C ASP A 20 2.09 -7.51 20.01
N LEU A 21 1.89 -7.30 18.72
CA LEU A 21 0.63 -6.90 18.11
C LEU A 21 0.25 -7.94 17.06
N ASP A 22 -0.83 -8.69 17.30
CA ASP A 22 -1.31 -9.70 16.35
C ASP A 22 -1.68 -9.03 15.01
N PRO A 23 -1.01 -9.38 13.90
CA PRO A 23 -1.29 -8.77 12.59
C PRO A 23 -2.72 -9.00 12.11
N ARG A 24 -3.38 -10.07 12.56
CA ARG A 24 -4.77 -10.40 12.19
C ARG A 24 -5.77 -9.41 12.78
N LEU A 25 -5.46 -8.82 13.93
CA LEU A 25 -6.24 -7.74 14.55
C LEU A 25 -5.71 -6.36 14.16
N ALA A 26 -4.40 -6.20 14.02
CA ALA A 26 -3.77 -4.93 13.68
C ALA A 26 -4.12 -4.46 12.26
N ALA A 27 -4.22 -5.34 11.27
CA ALA A 27 -4.60 -4.98 9.90
C ALA A 27 -6.00 -4.34 9.81
N PRO A 28 -7.09 -4.97 10.31
CA PRO A 28 -8.40 -4.33 10.30
C PRO A 28 -8.48 -3.12 11.23
N ALA A 29 -7.80 -3.13 12.38
CA ALA A 29 -7.73 -1.94 13.24
C ALA A 29 -7.01 -0.76 12.56
N ALA A 30 -5.96 -1.01 11.76
CA ALA A 30 -5.31 0.02 10.95
C ALA A 30 -6.25 0.58 9.88
N LEU A 31 -7.07 -0.26 9.26
CA LEU A 31 -8.13 0.17 8.35
C LEU A 31 -9.17 1.04 9.06
N TYR A 32 -9.55 0.68 10.29
CA TYR A 32 -10.47 1.46 11.12
C TYR A 32 -9.91 2.84 11.46
N VAL A 33 -8.65 2.92 11.91
CA VAL A 33 -7.96 4.20 12.20
C VAL A 33 -7.83 5.05 10.94
N ALA A 34 -7.40 4.45 9.82
CA ALA A 34 -7.25 5.15 8.54
C ALA A 34 -8.58 5.70 8.02
N ALA A 35 -9.67 4.95 8.16
CA ALA A 35 -11.00 5.43 7.78
C ALA A 35 -11.38 6.68 8.60
N LYS A 36 -11.15 6.68 9.92
CA LYS A 36 -11.39 7.85 10.76
C LYS A 36 -10.50 9.04 10.41
N ALA A 37 -9.21 8.80 10.14
CA ALA A 37 -8.26 9.85 9.78
C ALA A 37 -8.56 10.49 8.41
N GLU A 38 -9.17 9.74 7.48
CA GLU A 38 -9.63 10.22 6.18
C GLU A 38 -11.13 10.56 6.16
N GLU A 39 -11.74 10.80 7.32
CA GLU A 39 -13.13 11.26 7.45
C GLU A 39 -14.18 10.30 6.83
N CYS A 40 -13.83 9.02 6.68
CA CYS A 40 -14.71 7.96 6.22
C CYS A 40 -15.34 7.25 7.41
N THR A 41 -16.67 7.31 7.52
CA THR A 41 -17.40 6.71 8.64
C THR A 41 -17.46 5.18 8.52
N VAL A 42 -16.81 4.47 9.43
CA VAL A 42 -16.88 3.01 9.55
C VAL A 42 -17.33 2.67 10.96
N GLN A 43 -18.36 1.82 11.09
CA GLN A 43 -18.78 1.31 12.39
C GLN A 43 -17.92 0.11 12.78
N ALA A 44 -17.36 0.11 13.99
CA ALA A 44 -16.51 -0.99 14.46
C ALA A 44 -17.24 -2.35 14.47
N LEU A 45 -18.55 -2.35 14.76
CA LEU A 45 -19.39 -3.56 14.68
C LEU A 45 -19.41 -4.17 13.27
N LYS A 46 -19.56 -3.33 12.24
CA LYS A 46 -19.56 -3.78 10.84
C LYS A 46 -18.19 -4.35 10.44
N LEU A 47 -17.12 -3.73 10.92
CA LEU A 47 -15.76 -4.21 10.69
C LEU A 47 -15.54 -5.59 11.30
N VAL A 48 -15.90 -5.78 12.59
CA VAL A 48 -15.78 -7.08 13.27
C VAL A 48 -16.61 -8.15 12.56
N HIS A 49 -17.82 -7.83 12.13
CA HIS A 49 -18.65 -8.76 11.36
C HIS A 49 -17.98 -9.18 10.04
N ARG A 50 -17.43 -8.21 9.29
CA ARG A 50 -16.69 -8.47 8.05
C ARG A 50 -15.42 -9.29 8.29
N MET A 51 -14.68 -9.00 9.36
CA MET A 51 -13.50 -9.79 9.76
C MET A 51 -13.85 -11.25 10.02
N LYS A 52 -14.93 -11.52 10.78
CA LYS A 52 -15.37 -12.89 11.10
C LYS A 52 -15.83 -13.63 9.83
N SER A 53 -16.58 -12.95 8.97
CA SER A 53 -17.00 -13.50 7.68
C SER A 53 -15.78 -13.83 6.80
N HIS A 54 -14.79 -12.95 6.71
CA HIS A 54 -13.58 -13.18 5.92
C HIS A 54 -12.72 -14.33 6.47
N ALA A 55 -12.52 -14.39 7.79
CA ALA A 55 -11.77 -15.48 8.43
C ALA A 55 -12.39 -16.86 8.16
N CYS A 56 -13.73 -16.93 8.13
CA CYS A 56 -14.46 -18.15 7.77
C CYS A 56 -14.19 -18.58 6.32
N MET A 57 -14.24 -17.63 5.37
CA MET A 57 -13.98 -17.91 3.95
C MET A 57 -12.56 -18.43 3.71
N CYS A 58 -11.58 -17.90 4.44
CA CYS A 58 -10.18 -18.27 4.28
C CYS A 58 -9.77 -19.51 5.10
N GLY A 59 -10.70 -20.23 5.73
CA GLY A 59 -10.39 -21.44 6.51
C GLY A 59 -9.56 -21.20 7.78
N HIS A 60 -9.39 -19.94 8.22
CA HIS A 60 -8.54 -19.57 9.37
C HIS A 60 -9.24 -19.79 10.73
N GLY A 61 -10.40 -20.45 10.74
CA GLY A 61 -11.25 -20.61 11.92
C GLY A 61 -11.96 -19.31 12.35
N ALA A 62 -12.90 -19.44 13.28
CA ALA A 62 -13.60 -18.28 13.84
C ALA A 62 -12.65 -17.50 14.75
N MET A 63 -12.19 -16.32 14.32
CA MET A 63 -11.46 -15.43 15.21
C MET A 63 -12.41 -14.85 16.27
N GLY A 64 -12.06 -15.03 17.54
CA GLY A 64 -12.87 -14.62 18.70
C GLY A 64 -12.90 -13.12 18.96
N TYR A 65 -12.36 -12.28 18.06
CA TYR A 65 -12.28 -10.84 18.29
C TYR A 65 -13.66 -10.18 18.39
N GLU A 66 -13.78 -9.30 19.37
CA GLU A 66 -14.93 -8.46 19.62
C GLU A 66 -14.60 -7.00 19.33
N VAL A 67 -15.63 -6.14 19.37
CA VAL A 67 -15.47 -4.70 19.15
C VAL A 67 -14.47 -4.10 20.16
N LYS A 68 -14.47 -4.57 21.41
CA LYS A 68 -13.53 -4.13 22.45
C LYS A 68 -12.06 -4.34 22.06
N ASP A 69 -11.76 -5.43 21.34
CA ASP A 69 -10.40 -5.77 20.94
C ASP A 69 -9.92 -4.85 19.82
N VAL A 70 -10.81 -4.52 18.88
CA VAL A 70 -10.54 -3.53 17.82
C VAL A 70 -10.27 -2.16 18.42
N LEU A 71 -11.08 -1.73 19.39
CA LEU A 71 -10.91 -0.43 20.07
C LEU A 71 -9.63 -0.40 20.93
N GLN A 72 -9.27 -1.51 21.58
CA GLN A 72 -8.01 -1.59 22.30
C GLN A 72 -6.80 -1.56 21.36
N MET A 73 -6.87 -2.30 20.24
CA MET A 73 -5.82 -2.30 19.22
C MET A 73 -5.67 -0.92 18.58
N GLU A 74 -6.77 -0.22 18.34
CA GLU A 74 -6.76 1.16 17.85
C GLU A 74 -5.84 2.06 18.70
N MET A 75 -6.02 2.06 20.02
CA MET A 75 -5.21 2.86 20.93
C MET A 75 -3.73 2.48 20.87
N ARG A 76 -3.42 1.19 20.74
CA ARG A 76 -2.03 0.71 20.59
C ARG A 76 -1.41 1.16 19.26
N LEU A 77 -2.17 1.13 18.17
CA LEU A 77 -1.72 1.61 16.86
C LEU A 77 -1.44 3.11 16.89
N LEU A 78 -2.35 3.91 17.46
CA LEU A 78 -2.18 5.36 17.59
C LEU A 78 -0.90 5.72 18.37
N GLN A 79 -0.65 5.03 19.48
CA GLN A 79 0.57 5.19 20.28
C GLN A 79 1.83 4.78 19.49
N ALA A 80 1.81 3.65 18.80
CA ALA A 80 2.95 3.18 18.00
C ALA A 80 3.28 4.11 16.81
N LEU A 81 2.25 4.73 16.23
CA LEU A 81 2.38 5.76 15.20
C LEU A 81 2.83 7.12 15.74
N SER A 82 2.90 7.28 17.07
CA SER A 82 3.12 8.57 17.72
C SER A 82 2.14 9.63 17.24
N PHE A 83 0.90 9.21 16.96
CA PHE A 83 -0.18 10.05 16.43
C PHE A 83 0.11 10.73 15.08
N ASN A 84 1.10 10.25 14.31
CA ASN A 84 1.39 10.73 12.96
C ASN A 84 0.43 10.12 11.94
N LEU A 85 -0.77 10.69 11.85
CA LEU A 85 -1.87 10.13 11.04
C LEU A 85 -1.91 10.63 9.60
N ILE A 86 -1.31 11.79 9.30
CA ILE A 86 -1.30 12.32 7.93
C ILE A 86 -0.31 11.52 7.09
N VAL A 87 -0.80 10.93 5.99
CA VAL A 87 0.01 10.17 5.04
C VAL A 87 -0.20 10.75 3.64
N PHE A 88 0.92 11.07 2.98
CA PHE A 88 0.92 11.52 1.59
C PHE A 88 1.09 10.31 0.68
N HIS A 89 0.23 10.19 -0.34
CA HIS A 89 0.22 9.05 -1.25
C HIS A 89 0.58 9.45 -2.68
N PRO A 90 1.16 8.52 -3.47
CA PRO A 90 1.63 8.81 -4.83
C PRO A 90 0.48 9.00 -5.85
N TYR A 91 -0.78 8.72 -5.49
CA TYR A 91 -1.92 8.82 -6.42
C TYR A 91 -2.16 10.24 -6.93
N ARG A 92 -2.09 11.24 -6.04
CA ARG A 92 -2.28 12.64 -6.40
C ARG A 92 -1.20 13.13 -7.37
N PRO A 93 0.11 13.00 -7.08
CA PRO A 93 1.14 13.40 -8.05
C PRO A 93 1.02 12.61 -9.36
N LEU A 94 0.68 11.30 -9.32
CA LEU A 94 0.46 10.51 -10.53
C LEU A 94 -0.58 11.16 -11.45
N THR A 95 -1.76 11.54 -10.93
CA THR A 95 -2.80 12.17 -11.77
C THR A 95 -2.32 13.47 -12.42
N THR A 96 -1.59 14.30 -11.68
CA THR A 96 -1.01 15.55 -12.22
C THR A 96 0.02 15.27 -13.31
N TYR A 97 0.90 14.28 -13.11
CA TYR A 97 1.92 13.92 -14.07
C TYR A 97 1.35 13.28 -15.34
N LEU A 98 0.31 12.45 -15.22
CA LEU A 98 -0.38 11.87 -16.37
C LEU A 98 -1.01 12.94 -17.27
N ASP A 99 -1.60 13.97 -16.67
CA ASP A 99 -2.16 15.10 -17.43
C ASP A 99 -1.08 15.98 -18.06
N ASP A 100 0.07 16.14 -17.42
CA ASP A 100 1.20 16.89 -17.97
C ASP A 100 1.86 16.15 -19.13
N VAL A 101 2.17 14.86 -18.96
CA VAL A 101 2.69 13.98 -20.03
C VAL A 101 1.75 13.96 -21.23
N SER A 102 0.43 13.88 -20.99
CA SER A 102 -0.57 13.90 -22.06
C SER A 102 -0.49 15.17 -22.92
N LYS A 103 -0.15 16.32 -22.33
CA LYS A 103 0.00 17.60 -23.03
C LYS A 103 1.35 17.71 -23.72
N THR A 104 2.44 17.30 -23.07
CA THR A 104 3.79 17.35 -23.62
C THR A 104 3.96 16.44 -24.83
N LEU A 105 3.39 15.23 -24.79
CA LEU A 105 3.58 14.20 -25.82
C LEU A 105 2.41 14.07 -26.80
N ASN A 106 1.33 14.84 -26.63
CA ASN A 106 0.10 14.75 -27.45
C ASN A 106 -0.41 13.30 -27.63
N LEU A 107 -0.46 12.55 -26.52
CA LEU A 107 -0.90 11.15 -26.54
C LEU A 107 -2.35 11.03 -27.01
N SER A 108 -2.62 10.02 -27.85
CA SER A 108 -3.99 9.63 -28.21
C SER A 108 -4.78 9.20 -26.97
N ALA A 109 -6.09 9.45 -26.96
CA ALA A 109 -6.97 9.17 -25.82
C ALA A 109 -6.86 7.71 -25.33
N ASN A 110 -6.85 6.74 -26.25
CA ASN A 110 -6.76 5.31 -25.92
C ASN A 110 -5.42 4.97 -25.24
N VAL A 111 -4.32 5.53 -25.75
CA VAL A 111 -2.98 5.30 -25.19
C VAL A 111 -2.87 5.94 -23.80
N LYS A 112 -3.45 7.13 -23.61
CA LYS A 112 -3.51 7.81 -22.31
C LYS A 112 -4.21 6.96 -21.26
N GLU A 113 -5.40 6.43 -21.59
CA GLU A 113 -6.21 5.66 -20.65
C GLU A 113 -5.51 4.36 -20.24
N ASP A 114 -5.01 3.60 -21.21
CA ASP A 114 -4.25 2.38 -20.92
C ASP A 114 -3.00 2.66 -20.07
N PHE A 115 -2.25 3.73 -20.40
CA PHE A 115 -1.05 4.12 -19.69
C PHE A 115 -1.39 4.51 -18.24
N ALA A 116 -2.45 5.29 -18.04
CA ALA A 116 -2.92 5.70 -16.72
C ALA A 116 -3.33 4.49 -15.88
N GLN A 117 -4.06 3.53 -16.47
CA GLN A 117 -4.51 2.33 -15.77
C GLN A 117 -3.34 1.45 -15.34
N MET A 118 -2.34 1.27 -16.21
CA MET A 118 -1.12 0.52 -15.87
C MET A 118 -0.30 1.21 -14.79
N ALA A 119 -0.12 2.54 -14.89
CA ALA A 119 0.63 3.31 -13.90
C ALA A 119 -0.05 3.27 -12.52
N TRP A 120 -1.39 3.35 -12.51
CA TRP A 120 -2.18 3.20 -11.28
C TRP A 120 -2.05 1.80 -10.67
N SER A 121 -2.03 0.77 -11.52
CA SER A 121 -1.89 -0.63 -11.08
C SER A 121 -0.50 -0.89 -10.47
N MET A 122 0.57 -0.46 -11.14
CA MET A 122 1.93 -0.55 -10.57
C MET A 122 2.08 0.23 -9.27
N LEU A 123 1.44 1.40 -9.18
CA LEU A 123 1.45 2.19 -7.96
C LEU A 123 0.75 1.45 -6.81
N ASN A 124 -0.34 0.74 -7.07
CA ASN A 124 -0.95 -0.13 -6.05
C ASN A 124 -0.02 -1.27 -5.64
N ASP A 125 0.69 -1.88 -6.59
CA ASP A 125 1.68 -2.91 -6.31
C ASP A 125 2.85 -2.38 -5.47
N SER A 126 3.23 -1.10 -5.64
CA SER A 126 4.27 -0.47 -4.82
C SER A 126 3.97 -0.52 -3.31
N LEU A 127 2.70 -0.58 -2.90
CA LEU A 127 2.30 -0.68 -1.49
C LEU A 127 2.69 -2.03 -0.85
N LYS A 128 2.94 -3.07 -1.68
CA LYS A 128 3.45 -4.37 -1.21
C LYS A 128 4.92 -4.28 -0.78
N THR A 129 5.64 -3.26 -1.23
CA THR A 129 7.07 -3.02 -0.93
C THR A 129 7.28 -1.94 0.14
N ASP A 130 8.52 -1.76 0.57
CA ASP A 130 8.92 -0.76 1.57
C ASP A 130 9.03 0.66 0.99
N LEU A 131 8.73 0.84 -0.31
CA LEU A 131 8.89 2.12 -1.03
C LEU A 131 8.16 3.29 -0.36
N SER A 132 6.95 3.05 0.16
CA SER A 132 6.16 4.09 0.85
C SER A 132 6.80 4.60 2.16
N LEU A 133 7.77 3.87 2.71
CA LEU A 133 8.53 4.27 3.89
C LEU A 133 9.88 4.90 3.53
N CYS A 134 10.48 4.49 2.41
CA CYS A 134 11.85 4.86 2.03
C CYS A 134 11.90 6.05 1.06
N HIS A 135 10.85 6.30 0.28
CA HIS A 135 10.86 7.29 -0.79
C HIS A 135 9.68 8.25 -0.72
N PRO A 136 9.86 9.50 -1.18
CA PRO A 136 8.77 10.46 -1.23
C PRO A 136 7.73 10.05 -2.30
N PRO A 137 6.43 10.34 -2.08
CA PRO A 137 5.36 9.87 -2.96
C PRO A 137 5.49 10.31 -4.44
N PHE A 138 6.00 11.52 -4.69
CA PHE A 138 6.17 12.01 -6.05
C PHE A 138 7.17 11.15 -6.86
N LEU A 139 8.23 10.68 -6.20
CA LEU A 139 9.27 9.86 -6.83
C LEU A 139 8.72 8.46 -7.17
N ILE A 140 7.90 7.89 -6.27
CA ILE A 140 7.23 6.61 -6.52
C ILE A 140 6.32 6.70 -7.74
N ALA A 141 5.54 7.78 -7.86
CA ALA A 141 4.67 8.01 -9.01
C ALA A 141 5.47 8.06 -10.33
N ILE A 142 6.58 8.80 -10.35
CA ILE A 142 7.45 8.92 -11.53
C ILE A 142 8.11 7.59 -11.90
N ALA A 143 8.59 6.83 -10.91
CA ALA A 143 9.18 5.53 -11.16
C ALA A 143 8.17 4.53 -11.75
N CYS A 144 6.93 4.55 -11.27
CA CYS A 144 5.84 3.75 -11.86
C CYS A 144 5.57 4.17 -13.32
N MET A 145 5.43 5.48 -13.58
CA MET A 145 5.24 5.99 -14.95
C MET A 145 6.40 5.64 -15.88
N HIS A 146 7.63 5.73 -15.38
CA HIS A 146 8.83 5.38 -16.14
C HIS A 146 8.83 3.89 -16.54
N LEU A 147 8.48 2.98 -15.63
CA LEU A 147 8.34 1.56 -15.94
C LEU A 147 7.26 1.30 -16.99
N VAL A 148 6.08 1.91 -16.85
CA VAL A 148 5.00 1.78 -17.85
C VAL A 148 5.42 2.31 -19.22
N ALA A 149 6.14 3.43 -19.26
CA ALA A 149 6.64 4.01 -20.50
C ALA A 149 7.62 3.08 -21.21
N VAL A 150 8.53 2.45 -20.47
CA VAL A 150 9.41 1.42 -21.02
C VAL A 150 8.60 0.25 -21.58
N MET A 151 7.58 -0.23 -20.86
CA MET A 151 6.72 -1.34 -21.31
C MET A 151 5.86 -1.00 -22.54
N ARG A 152 5.45 0.26 -22.70
CA ARG A 152 4.61 0.72 -23.81
C ARG A 152 5.39 1.38 -24.94
N HIS A 153 6.73 1.39 -24.86
CA HIS A 153 7.61 2.08 -25.80
C HIS A 153 7.24 3.56 -26.01
N VAL A 154 6.86 4.24 -24.93
CA VAL A 154 6.58 5.68 -24.91
C VAL A 154 7.84 6.41 -24.46
N ASP A 155 8.29 7.39 -25.25
CA ASP A 155 9.44 8.22 -24.89
C ASP A 155 9.03 9.32 -23.89
N LEU A 156 9.39 9.14 -22.62
CA LEU A 156 9.18 10.13 -21.57
C LEU A 156 10.32 11.14 -21.42
N ASN A 157 11.44 11.00 -22.15
CA ASN A 157 12.59 11.90 -21.97
C ASN A 157 12.24 13.39 -22.12
N PRO A 158 11.42 13.83 -23.10
CA PRO A 158 11.05 15.24 -23.24
C PRO A 158 10.34 15.80 -22.01
N TRP A 159 9.58 14.96 -21.30
CA TRP A 159 8.88 15.35 -20.08
C TRP A 159 9.82 15.30 -18.85
N LEU A 160 10.64 14.25 -18.75
CA LEU A 160 11.58 14.05 -17.63
C LEU A 160 12.66 15.13 -17.55
N GLU A 161 13.17 15.61 -18.69
CA GLU A 161 14.16 16.69 -18.75
C GLU A 161 13.65 17.99 -18.08
N GLY A 162 12.33 18.23 -18.11
CA GLY A 162 11.70 19.39 -17.47
C GLY A 162 11.64 19.31 -15.94
N LEU A 163 11.73 18.12 -15.34
CA LEU A 163 11.44 17.91 -13.92
C LEU A 163 12.62 18.14 -12.98
N ARG A 164 13.86 18.25 -13.48
CA ARG A 164 15.09 18.37 -12.66
C ARG A 164 15.19 17.31 -11.55
N ILE A 165 14.87 16.06 -11.88
CA ILE A 165 14.87 14.93 -10.93
C ILE A 165 16.13 14.08 -11.13
N ASP A 166 16.65 13.57 -10.02
CA ASP A 166 17.75 12.61 -10.05
C ASP A 166 17.26 11.25 -10.55
N MET A 167 17.69 10.89 -11.76
CA MET A 167 17.37 9.59 -12.39
C MET A 167 17.95 8.40 -11.63
N HIS A 168 18.98 8.58 -10.79
CA HIS A 168 19.48 7.52 -9.93
C HIS A 168 18.43 7.11 -8.89
N GLN A 169 17.71 8.07 -8.32
CA GLN A 169 16.62 7.80 -7.38
C GLN A 169 15.43 7.11 -8.07
N VAL A 170 15.07 7.56 -9.28
CA VAL A 170 14.00 6.93 -10.08
C VAL A 170 14.36 5.47 -10.36
N ARG A 171 15.60 5.21 -10.80
CA ARG A 171 16.09 3.86 -11.06
C ARG A 171 16.08 2.97 -9.82
N ALA A 172 16.46 3.49 -8.65
CA ALA A 172 16.42 2.74 -7.40
C ALA A 172 14.99 2.27 -7.07
N VAL A 173 14.01 3.16 -7.17
CA VAL A 173 12.59 2.81 -6.95
C VAL A 173 12.09 1.83 -7.99
N SER A 174 12.41 2.05 -9.28
CA SER A 174 12.05 1.13 -10.35
C SER A 174 12.65 -0.27 -10.15
N SER A 175 13.89 -0.37 -9.66
CA SER A 175 14.53 -1.65 -9.36
C SER A 175 13.78 -2.40 -8.27
N SER A 176 13.44 -1.75 -7.14
CA SER A 176 12.67 -2.40 -6.08
C SER A 176 11.27 -2.85 -6.53
N LEU A 177 10.66 -2.16 -7.50
CA LEU A 177 9.41 -2.61 -8.12
C LEU A 177 9.62 -3.82 -9.03
N LEU A 178 10.71 -3.87 -9.80
CA LEU A 178 11.04 -5.05 -10.61
C LEU A 178 11.35 -6.26 -9.73
N ASP A 179 12.09 -6.07 -8.65
CA ASP A 179 12.38 -7.10 -7.65
C ASP A 179 11.08 -7.67 -7.05
N LEU A 180 10.05 -6.84 -6.88
CA LEU A 180 8.72 -7.31 -6.45
C LEU A 180 8.14 -8.31 -7.48
N TYR A 181 8.16 -7.97 -8.76
CA TYR A 181 7.58 -8.81 -9.80
C TYR A 181 8.36 -10.12 -10.02
N GLU A 182 9.68 -10.10 -9.84
CA GLU A 182 10.52 -11.29 -9.95
C GLU A 182 10.36 -12.23 -8.74
N ASN A 183 10.30 -11.69 -7.52
CA ASN A 183 10.37 -12.51 -6.30
C ASN A 183 8.99 -12.83 -5.69
N PHE A 184 8.05 -11.87 -5.67
CA PHE A 184 6.78 -12.02 -4.94
C PHE A 184 5.66 -12.64 -5.77
N SER A 185 5.79 -12.71 -7.10
CA SER A 185 4.84 -13.40 -7.96
C SER A 185 4.77 -14.92 -7.73
N SER A 186 5.76 -15.48 -7.01
CA SER A 186 5.90 -16.92 -6.76
C SER A 186 5.39 -17.41 -5.40
N LEU A 187 4.99 -16.51 -4.49
CA LEU A 187 4.56 -16.91 -3.14
C LEU A 187 3.16 -17.53 -3.18
N SER A 188 3.05 -18.79 -2.76
CA SER A 188 1.76 -19.47 -2.65
C SER A 188 1.02 -19.10 -1.35
N GLU A 189 -0.31 -19.16 -1.37
CA GLU A 189 -1.13 -18.95 -0.17
C GLU A 189 -0.75 -19.92 0.96
N ASP A 190 -0.32 -21.14 0.62
CA ASP A 190 0.16 -22.14 1.59
C ASP A 190 1.41 -21.69 2.33
N GLN A 191 2.36 -21.05 1.63
CA GLN A 191 3.57 -20.52 2.26
C GLN A 191 3.25 -19.37 3.21
N ILE A 192 2.30 -18.51 2.83
CA ILE A 192 1.83 -17.41 3.67
C ILE A 192 1.12 -17.96 4.91
N SER A 193 0.21 -18.92 4.73
CA SER A 193 -0.51 -19.57 5.84
C SER A 193 0.46 -20.27 6.79
N ALA A 194 1.45 -21.00 6.27
CA ALA A 194 2.48 -21.65 7.07
C ALA A 194 3.36 -20.64 7.84
N ALA A 195 3.69 -19.50 7.24
CA ALA A 195 4.44 -18.43 7.91
C ALA A 195 3.60 -17.77 9.02
N VAL A 196 2.32 -17.49 8.76
CA VAL A 196 1.39 -16.96 9.77
C VAL A 196 1.18 -17.96 10.91
N GLY A 197 1.13 -19.26 10.63
CA GLY A 197 1.04 -20.32 11.63
C GLY A 197 2.26 -20.41 12.57
N LYS A 198 3.43 -19.90 12.16
CA LYS A 198 4.62 -19.79 13.01
C LYS A 198 4.56 -18.62 13.99
N LEU A 199 3.64 -17.67 13.79
CA LEU A 199 3.51 -16.54 14.71
C LEU A 199 2.97 -17.04 16.06
N PRO A 200 3.53 -16.57 17.18
CA PRO A 200 3.07 -16.98 18.50
C PRO A 200 1.62 -16.53 18.68
N MET A 201 0.70 -17.48 18.77
CA MET A 201 -0.69 -17.18 19.11
C MET A 201 -0.74 -16.79 20.59
N ARG A 202 -0.92 -15.50 20.87
CA ARG A 202 -1.44 -15.12 22.18
C ARG A 202 -2.91 -15.49 22.21
N LEU A 203 -3.20 -16.68 22.74
CA LEU A 203 -4.51 -16.94 23.31
C LEU A 203 -4.73 -15.89 24.43
N PRO A 204 -5.93 -15.30 24.52
CA PRO A 204 -6.25 -14.27 25.50
C PRO A 204 -5.99 -14.73 26.94
#